data_AF-A0AAD7KW89-F1
#
_entry.id   AF-A0AAD7KW89-F1
#
_cell.length_a   1.000
_cell.length_b   1.000
_cell.length_c   1.000
_cell.angle_alpha   90.00
_cell.angle_beta   90.00
_cell.angle_gamma   90.00
#
_symmetry.space_group_name_H-M   'P 1'
#
loop_
_entity.id
_entity.type
_entity.pdbx_description
1 polymer ?
#
loop_
_entity_poly.entity_id
_entity_poly.type
_entity_poly.pdbx_seq_one_letter_code
_entity_poly.pdbx_strand_id
1 'polypeptide(L)'
;MENKELATKQLVKNMRPKAVLKARAPFGGNSKYTSQNPKRLSMCFSSKYTKMQRKTFPLLLSLLSLFACHCNSLPLSTNTSWIIHAASGLRVKLMCVNWAAHLDLMIAKGLDKQPLKDIAAQISNKGFNCVRLTYATFMFTEHAKKPVLFTVESLMAPKIMTGITNNNPSILNMTHIDAFDAVINELWAHNLMVVLDNHVSKPKWSSGNDDEDGFFGDRYFHKPYL
;
A
#
# COMPACT_ATOMS: atom_id res chain seq x y z
N MET A 1 2.17 11.87 -19.09
CA MET A 1 2.16 12.16 -17.63
C MET A 1 0.78 11.97 -17.02
N GLU A 2 -0.28 12.48 -17.65
CA GLU A 2 -1.67 12.48 -17.12
C GLU A 2 -2.23 11.09 -16.76
N ASN A 3 -2.03 10.06 -17.60
CA ASN A 3 -2.54 8.70 -17.30
C ASN A 3 -1.83 8.01 -16.13
N LYS A 4 -0.51 8.22 -15.96
CA LYS A 4 0.22 7.72 -14.78
C LYS A 4 -0.12 8.50 -13.52
N GLU A 5 -0.36 9.80 -13.65
CA GLU A 5 -0.85 10.63 -12.55
C GLU A 5 -2.27 10.22 -12.14
N LEU A 6 -3.16 9.92 -13.10
CA LEU A 6 -4.50 9.40 -12.85
C LEU A 6 -4.45 8.03 -12.17
N ALA A 7 -3.64 7.10 -12.68
CA ALA A 7 -3.43 5.79 -12.06
C ALA A 7 -2.90 5.93 -10.62
N THR A 8 -1.91 6.81 -10.41
CA THR A 8 -1.37 7.11 -9.08
C THR A 8 -2.42 7.74 -8.16
N LYS A 9 -3.20 8.71 -8.66
CA LYS A 9 -4.29 9.34 -7.91
C LYS A 9 -5.38 8.33 -7.54
N GLN A 10 -5.69 7.40 -8.44
CA GLN A 10 -6.70 6.36 -8.21
C GLN A 10 -6.22 5.33 -7.20
N LEU A 11 -4.95 4.92 -7.29
CA LEU A 11 -4.25 4.14 -6.27
C LEU A 11 -4.30 4.83 -4.90
N VAL A 12 -3.84 6.08 -4.80
CA VAL A 12 -3.83 6.84 -3.54
C VAL A 12 -5.23 7.08 -3.00
N LYS A 13 -6.23 7.32 -3.86
CA LYS A 13 -7.63 7.51 -3.45
C LYS A 13 -8.25 6.24 -2.89
N ASN A 14 -7.97 5.09 -3.50
CA ASN A 14 -8.56 3.81 -3.13
C ASN A 14 -7.84 3.16 -1.94
N MET A 15 -6.54 3.44 -1.76
CA MET A 15 -5.72 2.98 -0.64
C MET A 15 -5.83 3.86 0.62
N ARG A 16 -6.86 4.72 0.74
CA ARG A 16 -7.09 5.38 2.04
C ARG A 16 -7.27 4.30 3.11
N PRO A 17 -6.59 4.41 4.26
CA PRO A 17 -6.51 3.31 5.22
C PRO A 17 -7.90 2.95 5.72
N LYS A 18 -8.43 1.81 5.26
CA LYS A 18 -9.55 1.13 5.91
C LYS A 18 -9.00 0.51 7.20
N ALA A 19 -9.21 1.22 8.30
CA ALA A 19 -9.10 0.76 9.69
C ALA A 19 -7.75 0.15 10.15
N VAL A 20 -6.98 1.03 10.79
CA VAL A 20 -6.19 0.85 12.02
C VAL A 20 -6.42 -0.46 12.78
N LEU A 21 -5.36 -1.25 12.99
CA LEU A 21 -5.09 -1.95 14.27
C LEU A 21 -3.64 -2.45 14.36
N LYS A 22 -2.96 -1.97 15.42
CA LYS A 22 -1.76 -2.49 16.10
C LYS A 22 -0.52 -2.85 15.25
N ALA A 23 0.36 -1.87 15.06
CA ALA A 23 1.78 -2.15 14.90
C ALA A 23 2.28 -2.85 16.18
N ARG A 24 2.63 -4.14 16.09
CA ARG A 24 3.38 -4.83 17.13
C ARG A 24 4.85 -4.47 16.94
N ALA A 25 5.50 -4.00 18.00
CA ALA A 25 6.93 -3.67 17.98
C ALA A 25 7.76 -4.86 17.46
N PRO A 26 8.75 -4.64 16.58
CA PRO A 26 9.67 -5.69 16.21
C PRO A 26 10.60 -5.97 17.39
N PHE A 27 10.67 -7.25 17.77
CA PHE A 27 11.75 -7.96 18.45
C PHE A 27 12.52 -7.23 19.57
N GLY A 28 12.40 -7.79 20.77
CA GLY A 28 13.04 -7.33 22.00
C GLY A 28 14.56 -7.21 21.90
N GLY A 29 15.06 -6.05 22.30
CA GLY A 29 16.42 -5.81 22.75
C GLY A 29 16.37 -4.91 23.97
N ASN A 30 16.82 -5.42 25.11
CA ASN A 30 16.91 -4.66 26.35
C ASN A 30 17.89 -3.49 26.17
N SER A 31 17.39 -2.26 26.18
CA SER A 31 18.20 -1.09 26.48
C SER A 31 17.41 -0.15 27.39
N LYS A 32 17.82 -0.12 28.66
CA LYS A 32 17.42 0.91 29.61
C LYS A 32 18.11 2.20 29.17
N TYR A 33 17.36 3.23 28.80
CA TYR A 33 17.88 4.59 28.81
C TYR A 33 16.88 5.56 29.43
N THR A 34 17.37 6.22 30.48
CA THR A 34 16.72 7.21 31.32
C THR A 34 16.47 8.50 30.55
N SER A 35 15.22 8.97 30.53
CA SER A 35 14.86 10.30 30.01
C SER A 35 15.08 11.36 31.10
N GLN A 36 16.02 12.27 30.85
CA GLN A 36 16.16 13.54 31.57
C GLN A 36 15.33 14.64 30.89
N ASN A 37 14.90 15.57 31.73
CA ASN A 37 13.89 16.62 31.59
C ASN A 37 13.98 17.58 30.39
N PRO A 38 12.87 18.30 30.08
CA PRO A 38 12.64 19.06 28.86
C PRO A 38 13.12 20.51 28.96
N LYS A 39 13.44 21.12 27.82
CA LYS A 39 13.51 22.59 27.69
C LYS A 39 12.37 23.12 26.82
N ARG A 40 11.50 23.79 27.56
CA ARG A 40 10.34 24.62 27.21
C ARG A 40 10.75 25.76 26.28
N LEU A 41 10.00 25.98 25.20
CA LEU A 41 9.98 27.24 24.46
C LEU A 41 8.54 27.73 24.39
N SER A 42 8.35 28.90 24.98
CA SER A 42 7.10 29.63 25.16
C SER A 42 6.85 30.52 23.95
N MET A 43 5.62 30.55 23.44
CA MET A 43 5.11 31.71 22.71
C MET A 43 3.77 32.14 23.31
N CYS A 44 3.74 33.39 23.75
CA CYS A 44 2.57 34.08 24.26
C CYS A 44 1.60 34.42 23.13
N PHE A 45 0.32 34.13 23.33
CA PHE A 45 -0.77 34.83 22.66
C PHE A 45 -1.67 35.45 23.73
N SER A 46 -1.71 36.78 23.75
CA SER A 46 -2.65 37.56 24.55
C SER A 46 -4.00 37.51 23.87
N SER A 47 -5.00 36.94 24.53
CA SER A 47 -6.40 37.07 24.15
C SER A 47 -7.20 37.41 25.39
N LYS A 48 -7.71 38.65 25.42
CA LYS A 48 -8.63 39.12 26.46
C LYS A 48 -9.96 38.39 26.24
N TYR A 49 -10.28 37.40 27.07
CA TYR A 49 -11.62 36.82 27.14
C TYR A 49 -12.20 37.03 28.54
N THR A 50 -13.40 37.58 28.54
CA THR A 50 -14.20 37.94 29.71
C THR A 50 -14.68 36.71 30.49
N LYS A 51 -14.76 36.91 31.79
CA LYS A 51 -15.05 35.97 32.88
C LYS A 51 -16.40 35.27 32.70
N MET A 52 -16.42 33.95 32.47
CA MET A 52 -17.58 33.10 32.74
C MET A 52 -17.13 31.78 33.39
N GLN A 53 -17.43 31.64 34.68
CA GLN A 53 -17.10 30.49 35.52
C GLN A 53 -17.93 29.26 35.10
N ARG A 54 -17.28 28.20 34.59
CA ARG A 54 -17.83 26.83 34.59
C ARG A 54 -16.74 25.81 34.92
N LYS A 55 -16.66 25.46 36.20
CA LYS A 55 -15.75 24.48 36.79
C LYS A 55 -16.18 23.04 36.46
N THR A 56 -16.11 22.62 35.20
CA THR A 56 -16.24 21.18 34.81
C THR A 56 -15.53 20.83 33.50
N PHE A 57 -14.86 21.78 32.85
CA PHE A 57 -14.29 21.57 31.51
C PHE A 57 -12.92 20.87 31.40
N PRO A 58 -12.03 20.75 32.43
CA PRO A 58 -10.70 20.20 32.19
C PRO A 58 -10.66 18.67 32.09
N LEU A 59 -11.66 17.95 32.61
CA LEU A 59 -11.68 16.49 32.58
C LEU A 59 -12.06 15.93 31.21
N LEU A 60 -12.98 16.61 30.50
CA LEU A 60 -13.45 16.20 29.17
C LEU A 60 -12.37 16.40 28.10
N LEU A 61 -11.57 17.46 28.22
CA LEU A 61 -10.45 17.73 27.31
C LEU A 61 -9.30 16.70 27.47
N SER A 62 -9.12 16.16 28.68
CA SER A 62 -8.14 15.10 28.95
C SER A 62 -8.57 13.71 28.46
N LEU A 63 -9.88 13.47 28.28
CA LEU A 63 -10.37 12.23 27.67
C LEU A 63 -10.29 12.27 26.13
N LEU A 64 -10.49 13.44 25.51
CA LEU A 64 -10.37 13.57 24.05
C LEU A 64 -8.93 13.42 23.54
N SER A 65 -7.91 13.74 24.35
CA SER A 65 -6.51 13.57 23.95
C SER A 65 -6.07 12.10 23.88
N LEU A 66 -6.76 11.19 24.57
CA LEU A 66 -6.52 9.73 24.48
C LEU A 66 -7.07 9.10 23.19
N PHE A 67 -8.00 9.78 22.51
CA PHE A 67 -8.62 9.33 21.25
C PHE A 67 -8.13 10.08 20.02
N ALA A 68 -7.11 10.93 20.15
CA ALA A 68 -6.36 11.45 19.01
C ALA A 68 -5.54 10.30 18.39
N CYS A 69 -6.22 9.42 17.65
CA CYS A 69 -5.60 8.51 16.72
C CYS A 69 -4.79 9.39 15.77
N HIS A 70 -3.47 9.40 15.96
CA HIS A 70 -2.58 10.09 15.07
C HIS A 70 -2.81 9.49 13.68
N CYS A 71 -3.32 10.30 12.76
CA CYS A 71 -3.21 10.02 11.34
C CYS A 71 -1.73 10.15 11.00
N ASN A 72 -0.98 9.10 11.31
CA ASN A 72 0.43 9.06 10.97
C ASN A 72 0.50 8.89 9.45
N SER A 73 0.93 9.98 8.80
CA SER A 73 1.78 9.97 7.62
C SER A 73 2.58 8.66 7.53
N LEU A 74 2.69 8.11 6.31
CA LEU A 74 3.37 6.86 5.95
C LEU A 74 4.50 6.48 6.93
N PRO A 75 4.59 5.21 7.35
CA PRO A 75 5.46 4.80 8.47
C PRO A 75 6.96 4.99 8.20
N LEU A 76 7.34 5.36 6.98
CA LEU A 76 8.73 5.47 6.54
C LEU A 76 9.06 6.90 6.12
N SER A 77 10.27 7.34 6.47
CA SER A 77 10.92 8.57 6.01
C SER A 77 12.35 8.24 5.58
N THR A 78 13.09 9.23 5.09
CA THR A 78 14.50 9.11 4.78
C THR A 78 15.33 9.95 5.73
N ASN A 79 16.50 9.42 6.10
CA ASN A 79 17.55 10.19 6.76
C ASN A 79 18.85 9.89 6.04
N THR A 80 19.38 10.87 5.31
CA THR A 80 20.51 10.72 4.38
C THR A 80 20.28 9.55 3.41
N SER A 81 21.12 8.50 3.46
CA SER A 81 21.02 7.31 2.62
C SER A 81 20.15 6.18 3.21
N TRP A 82 19.55 6.38 4.38
CA TRP A 82 18.79 5.36 5.09
C TRP A 82 17.28 5.59 5.02
N ILE A 83 16.54 4.50 4.87
CA ILE A 83 15.11 4.46 5.15
C ILE A 83 14.96 4.28 6.66
N ILE A 84 14.15 5.14 7.29
CA ILE A 84 13.89 5.12 8.73
C ILE A 84 12.39 5.06 9.00
N HIS A 85 12.01 4.51 10.15
CA HIS A 85 10.65 4.64 10.65
C HIS A 85 10.42 6.06 11.14
N ALA A 86 9.41 6.76 10.60
CA ALA A 86 9.24 8.19 10.80
C ALA A 86 9.07 8.57 12.29
N ALA A 87 8.35 7.76 13.07
CA ALA A 87 8.06 8.08 14.47
C ALA A 87 9.18 7.68 15.45
N SER A 88 9.98 6.66 15.13
CA SER A 88 11.02 6.16 16.05
C SER A 88 12.44 6.52 15.62
N GLY A 89 12.64 6.95 14.38
CA GLY A 89 13.96 7.19 13.80
C GLY A 89 14.78 5.91 13.54
N LEU A 90 14.25 4.74 13.86
CA LEU A 90 14.94 3.47 13.68
C LEU A 90 15.11 3.15 12.19
N ARG A 91 16.30 2.68 11.81
CA ARG A 91 16.59 2.25 10.45
C ARG A 91 15.75 1.03 10.07
N VAL A 92 15.17 1.08 8.87
CA VAL A 92 14.41 -0.02 8.27
C VAL A 92 15.18 -0.56 7.07
N LYS A 93 15.49 -1.86 7.09
CA LYS A 93 16.06 -2.56 5.94
C LYS A 93 14.94 -3.29 5.21
N LEU A 94 14.74 -2.96 3.94
CA LEU A 94 13.77 -3.64 3.08
C LEU A 94 14.34 -4.99 2.62
N MET A 95 13.63 -6.06 2.97
CA MET A 95 13.88 -7.42 2.53
C MET A 95 12.64 -7.84 1.75
N CYS A 96 12.60 -7.49 0.47
CA CYS A 96 11.40 -7.65 -0.34
C CYS A 96 11.50 -8.85 -1.28
N VAL A 97 10.34 -9.47 -1.55
CA VAL A 97 10.14 -10.27 -2.75
C VAL A 97 9.50 -9.42 -3.85
N ASN A 98 9.71 -9.80 -5.10
CA ASN A 98 8.98 -9.24 -6.24
C ASN A 98 7.76 -10.12 -6.54
N TRP A 99 6.56 -9.53 -6.60
CA TRP A 99 5.34 -10.24 -6.96
C TRP A 99 4.68 -9.60 -8.20
N ALA A 100 4.59 -10.40 -9.26
CA ALA A 100 4.05 -9.96 -10.54
C ALA A 100 2.52 -9.85 -10.51
N ALA A 101 1.97 -8.65 -10.75
CA ALA A 101 0.53 -8.43 -10.99
C ALA A 101 0.26 -7.55 -12.23
N HIS A 102 1.28 -7.31 -13.06
CA HIS A 102 1.20 -6.49 -14.28
C HIS A 102 1.00 -7.32 -15.58
N LEU A 103 0.94 -8.64 -15.49
CA LEU A 103 0.80 -9.54 -16.65
C LEU A 103 -0.62 -9.50 -17.22
N ASP A 104 -0.89 -10.25 -18.29
CA ASP A 104 -2.15 -10.22 -19.05
C ASP A 104 -3.43 -10.36 -18.20
N LEU A 105 -3.39 -11.19 -17.16
CA LEU A 105 -4.51 -11.36 -16.22
C LEU A 105 -4.76 -10.16 -15.31
N MET A 106 -3.77 -9.26 -15.17
CA MET A 106 -3.81 -8.06 -14.32
C MET A 106 -4.21 -8.34 -12.86
N ILE A 107 -3.85 -9.52 -12.36
CA ILE A 107 -3.95 -9.90 -10.95
C ILE A 107 -2.63 -10.54 -10.52
N ALA A 108 -2.39 -10.62 -9.21
CA ALA A 108 -1.17 -11.23 -8.67
C ALA A 108 -1.04 -12.70 -9.12
N LYS A 109 0.12 -13.05 -9.68
CA LYS A 109 0.39 -14.40 -10.21
C LYS A 109 0.34 -15.43 -9.08
N GLY A 110 -0.22 -16.61 -9.36
CA GLY A 110 -0.28 -17.73 -8.41
C GLY A 110 -1.58 -17.82 -7.62
N LEU A 111 -2.50 -16.85 -7.77
CA LEU A 111 -3.86 -16.93 -7.18
C LEU A 111 -4.71 -18.08 -7.76
N ASP A 112 -4.31 -18.64 -8.90
CA ASP A 112 -4.88 -19.87 -9.45
C ASP A 112 -4.27 -21.15 -8.82
N LYS A 113 -3.16 -21.02 -8.06
CA LYS A 113 -2.42 -22.14 -7.48
C LYS A 113 -2.61 -22.29 -5.99
N GLN A 114 -2.73 -21.18 -5.26
CA GLN A 114 -2.80 -21.18 -3.80
C GLN A 114 -3.71 -20.06 -3.28
N PRO A 115 -4.34 -20.24 -2.10
CA PRO A 115 -5.06 -19.16 -1.44
C PRO A 115 -4.15 -17.95 -1.19
N LEU A 116 -4.69 -16.74 -1.40
CA LEU A 116 -3.99 -15.47 -1.21
C LEU A 116 -3.33 -15.38 0.18
N LYS A 117 -4.08 -15.78 1.21
CA LYS A 117 -3.61 -15.87 2.59
C LYS A 117 -2.36 -16.73 2.75
N ASP A 118 -2.33 -17.89 2.11
CA ASP A 118 -1.22 -18.84 2.24
C ASP A 118 0.04 -18.33 1.53
N ILE A 119 -0.12 -17.62 0.41
CA ILE A 119 0.99 -16.96 -0.28
C ILE A 119 1.58 -15.85 0.61
N ALA A 120 0.73 -14.99 1.18
CA ALA A 120 1.17 -13.91 2.08
C ALA A 120 1.87 -14.46 3.34
N ALA A 121 1.31 -15.51 3.94
CA ALA A 121 1.90 -16.20 5.08
C ALA A 121 3.27 -16.80 4.73
N GLN A 122 3.43 -17.42 3.57
CA GLN A 122 4.71 -17.98 3.13
C GLN A 122 5.79 -16.90 2.94
N ILE A 123 5.44 -15.74 2.37
CA ILE A 123 6.37 -14.62 2.22
C ILE A 123 6.85 -14.15 3.60
N SER A 124 5.92 -13.93 4.53
CA SER A 124 6.21 -13.48 5.90
C SER A 124 7.06 -14.51 6.66
N ASN A 125 6.68 -15.79 6.61
CA ASN A 125 7.39 -16.89 7.28
C ASN A 125 8.81 -17.13 6.75
N LYS A 126 9.11 -16.73 5.51
CA LYS A 126 10.45 -16.78 4.93
C LYS A 126 11.34 -15.59 5.36
N GLY A 127 10.83 -14.69 6.20
CA GLY A 127 11.59 -13.58 6.78
C GLY A 127 11.61 -12.31 5.91
N PHE A 128 10.82 -12.25 4.84
CA PHE A 128 10.62 -11.01 4.10
C PHE A 128 9.72 -10.06 4.88
N ASN A 129 9.98 -8.76 4.77
CA ASN A 129 9.19 -7.72 5.43
C ASN A 129 8.48 -6.79 4.44
N CYS A 130 8.64 -7.04 3.13
CA CYS A 130 7.96 -6.29 2.10
C CYS A 130 7.74 -7.08 0.82
N VAL A 131 6.85 -6.57 -0.02
CA VAL A 131 6.59 -7.04 -1.37
C VAL A 131 6.68 -5.86 -2.32
N ARG A 132 7.51 -5.97 -3.36
CA ARG A 132 7.42 -5.12 -4.55
C ARG A 132 6.28 -5.66 -5.41
N LEU A 133 5.15 -4.99 -5.37
CA LEU A 133 3.94 -5.38 -6.09
C LEU A 133 3.81 -4.56 -7.36
N THR A 134 3.99 -5.24 -8.47
CA THR A 134 4.05 -4.64 -9.81
C THR A 134 2.65 -4.52 -10.42
N TYR A 135 2.40 -3.46 -11.18
CA TYR A 135 1.12 -3.29 -11.90
C TYR A 135 1.34 -2.66 -13.29
N ALA A 136 0.40 -2.93 -14.19
CA ALA A 136 0.31 -2.24 -15.48
C ALA A 136 -0.54 -0.97 -15.33
N THR A 137 -0.12 0.16 -15.90
CA THR A 137 -0.91 1.41 -15.82
C THR A 137 -2.31 1.22 -16.41
N PHE A 138 -2.43 0.47 -17.51
CA PHE A 138 -3.68 0.08 -18.16
C PHE A 138 -4.72 -0.54 -17.22
N MET A 139 -4.27 -1.30 -16.20
CA MET A 139 -5.16 -1.89 -15.20
C MET A 139 -5.92 -0.80 -14.42
N PHE A 140 -5.28 0.32 -14.11
CA PHE A 140 -5.88 1.41 -13.32
C PHE A 140 -6.61 2.46 -14.17
N THR A 141 -6.30 2.56 -15.47
CA THR A 141 -6.92 3.56 -16.35
C THR A 141 -8.07 2.98 -17.17
N GLU A 142 -7.86 1.83 -17.81
CA GLU A 142 -8.79 1.26 -18.79
C GLU A 142 -9.55 0.03 -18.27
N HIS A 143 -8.98 -0.69 -17.30
CA HIS A 143 -9.54 -1.94 -16.77
C HIS A 143 -9.96 -1.88 -15.30
N ALA A 144 -9.90 -0.70 -14.70
CA ALA A 144 -10.07 -0.47 -13.27
C ALA A 144 -11.33 -1.11 -12.68
N LYS A 145 -12.47 -0.89 -13.35
CA LYS A 145 -13.79 -1.30 -12.90
C LYS A 145 -14.29 -2.59 -13.57
N LYS A 146 -13.49 -3.19 -14.45
CA LYS A 146 -13.87 -4.43 -15.11
C LYS A 146 -13.70 -5.60 -14.13
N PRO A 147 -14.66 -6.54 -14.05
CA PRO A 147 -14.50 -7.76 -13.27
C PRO A 147 -13.29 -8.58 -13.75
N VAL A 148 -12.60 -9.25 -12.83
CA VAL A 148 -11.52 -10.19 -13.18
C VAL A 148 -12.04 -11.33 -14.07
N LEU A 149 -13.26 -11.81 -13.80
CA LEU A 149 -13.93 -12.85 -14.58
C LEU A 149 -13.88 -12.55 -16.09
N PHE A 150 -14.22 -11.32 -16.48
CA PHE A 150 -14.22 -10.88 -17.89
C PHE A 150 -12.84 -11.03 -18.55
N THR A 151 -11.77 -10.68 -17.84
CA THR A 151 -10.40 -10.81 -18.36
C THR A 151 -10.00 -12.29 -18.49
N VAL A 152 -10.34 -13.13 -17.51
CA VAL A 152 -10.03 -14.56 -17.54
C VAL A 152 -10.75 -15.26 -18.70
N GLU A 153 -12.03 -14.91 -18.95
CA GLU A 153 -12.80 -15.42 -20.09
C GLU A 153 -12.23 -14.94 -21.43
N SER A 154 -11.89 -13.66 -21.55
CA SER A 154 -11.28 -13.07 -22.75
C SER A 154 -9.96 -13.74 -23.14
N LEU A 155 -9.16 -14.16 -22.15
CA LEU A 155 -7.90 -14.86 -22.36
C LEU A 155 -8.07 -16.36 -22.66
N MET A 156 -9.30 -16.87 -22.73
CA MET A 156 -9.62 -18.29 -22.96
C MET A 156 -8.79 -19.23 -22.07
N ALA A 157 -8.70 -18.91 -20.77
CA ALA A 157 -7.81 -19.57 -19.83
C ALA A 157 -8.57 -20.47 -18.81
N PRO A 158 -9.17 -21.60 -19.22
CA PRO A 158 -10.04 -22.42 -18.37
C PRO A 158 -9.32 -23.04 -17.16
N LYS A 159 -8.02 -23.34 -17.30
CA LYS A 159 -7.20 -23.83 -16.19
C LYS A 159 -7.00 -22.77 -15.10
N ILE A 160 -6.83 -21.51 -15.50
CA ILE A 160 -6.71 -20.38 -14.58
C ILE A 160 -8.06 -20.14 -13.89
N MET A 161 -9.16 -20.14 -14.66
CA MET A 161 -10.51 -20.02 -14.10
C MET A 161 -10.74 -21.05 -13.00
N THR A 162 -10.53 -22.34 -13.32
CA THR A 162 -10.71 -23.43 -12.37
C THR A 162 -9.82 -23.27 -11.13
N GLY A 163 -8.56 -22.90 -11.33
CA GLY A 163 -7.62 -22.66 -10.24
C GLY A 163 -8.03 -21.53 -9.31
N ILE A 164 -8.52 -20.41 -9.85
CA ILE A 164 -9.01 -19.27 -9.06
C ILE A 164 -10.29 -19.66 -8.34
N THR A 165 -11.24 -20.34 -9.02
CA THR A 165 -12.47 -20.83 -8.38
C THR A 165 -12.18 -21.71 -7.17
N ASN A 166 -11.16 -22.57 -7.26
CA ASN A 166 -10.80 -23.48 -6.17
C ASN A 166 -10.08 -22.78 -5.00
N ASN A 167 -9.21 -21.82 -5.30
CA ASN A 167 -8.31 -21.23 -4.29
C ASN A 167 -8.78 -19.87 -3.76
N ASN A 168 -9.38 -19.04 -4.62
CA ASN A 168 -9.73 -17.65 -4.35
C ASN A 168 -11.03 -17.24 -5.10
N PRO A 169 -12.17 -17.93 -4.89
CA PRO A 169 -13.37 -17.77 -5.70
C PRO A 169 -13.92 -16.33 -5.73
N SER A 170 -13.76 -15.59 -4.63
CA SER A 170 -14.24 -14.21 -4.54
C SER A 170 -13.55 -13.26 -5.52
N ILE A 171 -12.32 -13.57 -5.96
CA ILE A 171 -11.54 -12.69 -6.85
C ILE A 171 -12.18 -12.55 -8.23
N LEU A 172 -12.86 -13.57 -8.73
CA LEU A 172 -13.49 -13.52 -10.06
C LEU A 172 -14.55 -12.43 -10.16
N ASN A 173 -15.30 -12.20 -9.07
CA ASN A 173 -16.37 -11.21 -9.00
C ASN A 173 -15.88 -9.81 -8.60
N MET A 174 -14.60 -9.67 -8.23
CA MET A 174 -14.00 -8.38 -7.91
C MET A 174 -13.63 -7.62 -9.18
N THR A 175 -13.61 -6.29 -9.09
CA THR A 175 -12.92 -5.49 -10.10
C THR A 175 -11.42 -5.69 -9.99
N HIS A 176 -10.64 -5.35 -11.03
CA HIS A 176 -9.18 -5.46 -10.96
C HIS A 176 -8.58 -4.62 -9.83
N ILE A 177 -9.14 -3.43 -9.56
CA ILE A 177 -8.72 -2.60 -8.44
C ILE A 177 -9.05 -3.25 -7.11
N ASP A 178 -10.25 -3.82 -6.95
CA ASP A 178 -10.64 -4.48 -5.70
C ASP A 178 -9.81 -5.74 -5.45
N ALA A 179 -9.48 -6.50 -6.51
CA ALA A 179 -8.58 -7.65 -6.41
C ALA A 179 -7.15 -7.22 -6.02
N PHE A 180 -6.65 -6.11 -6.57
CA PHE A 180 -5.35 -5.56 -6.19
C PHE A 180 -5.35 -5.04 -4.74
N ASP A 181 -6.43 -4.38 -4.31
CA ASP A 181 -6.64 -3.95 -2.92
C ASP A 181 -6.71 -5.15 -1.96
N ALA A 182 -7.39 -6.23 -2.35
CA ALA A 182 -7.44 -7.46 -1.56
C ALA A 182 -6.03 -8.06 -1.34
N VAL A 183 -5.18 -8.06 -2.36
CA VAL A 183 -3.78 -8.50 -2.22
C VAL A 183 -3.01 -7.61 -1.23
N ILE A 184 -3.14 -6.28 -1.33
CA ILE A 184 -2.48 -5.35 -0.41
C ILE A 184 -2.97 -5.56 1.03
N ASN A 185 -4.27 -5.71 1.22
CA ASN A 185 -4.87 -5.92 2.53
C ASN A 185 -4.40 -7.24 3.17
N GLU A 186 -4.28 -8.31 2.39
CA GLU A 186 -3.77 -9.58 2.91
C GLU A 186 -2.27 -9.50 3.29
N LEU A 187 -1.46 -8.82 2.47
CA LEU A 187 -0.06 -8.55 2.76
C LEU A 187 0.08 -7.75 4.07
N TRP A 188 -0.74 -6.72 4.23
CA TRP A 188 -0.78 -5.92 5.45
C TRP A 188 -1.16 -6.75 6.68
N ALA A 189 -2.17 -7.62 6.57
CA ALA A 189 -2.58 -8.54 7.64
C ALA A 189 -1.43 -9.48 8.08
N HIS A 190 -0.46 -9.73 7.20
CA HIS A 190 0.74 -10.52 7.46
C HIS A 190 1.99 -9.69 7.82
N ASN A 191 1.81 -8.40 8.17
CA ASN A 191 2.87 -7.45 8.50
C ASN A 191 3.89 -7.23 7.38
N LEU A 192 3.47 -7.36 6.12
CA LEU A 192 4.29 -7.08 4.95
C LEU A 192 4.01 -5.67 4.44
N MET A 193 5.06 -4.87 4.30
CA MET A 193 4.97 -3.58 3.61
C MET A 193 4.81 -3.80 2.10
N VAL A 194 4.20 -2.85 1.40
CA VAL A 194 4.04 -2.92 -0.06
C VAL A 194 4.78 -1.76 -0.71
N VAL A 195 5.67 -2.09 -1.65
CA VAL A 195 6.29 -1.14 -2.57
C VAL A 195 5.56 -1.28 -3.90
N LEU A 196 4.73 -0.28 -4.22
CA LEU A 196 4.00 -0.27 -5.48
C LEU A 196 4.92 0.11 -6.63
N ASP A 197 4.88 -0.71 -7.67
CA ASP A 197 5.75 -0.58 -8.83
C ASP A 197 4.92 -0.44 -10.11
N ASN A 198 4.91 0.76 -10.67
CA ASN A 198 4.36 1.02 -11.99
C ASN A 198 5.30 0.42 -13.03
N HIS A 199 5.07 -0.86 -13.36
CA HIS A 199 6.04 -1.69 -14.05
C HIS A 199 6.06 -1.42 -15.55
N VAL A 200 4.87 -1.42 -16.15
CA VAL A 200 4.66 -1.33 -17.61
C VAL A 200 3.38 -0.54 -17.90
N SER A 201 3.26 0.03 -19.10
CA SER A 201 2.02 0.72 -19.47
C SER A 201 0.91 -0.25 -19.82
N LYS A 202 1.20 -1.28 -20.62
CA LYS A 202 0.25 -2.33 -21.03
C LYS A 202 0.56 -3.67 -20.36
N PRO A 203 -0.44 -4.53 -20.13
CA PRO A 203 -0.20 -5.86 -19.60
C PRO A 203 0.65 -6.67 -20.58
N LYS A 204 1.79 -7.18 -20.11
CA LYS A 204 2.67 -8.11 -20.82
C LYS A 204 3.78 -8.60 -19.89
N TRP A 205 4.51 -9.64 -20.33
CA TRP A 205 5.81 -9.97 -19.77
C TRP A 205 6.87 -9.04 -20.37
N SER A 206 7.67 -8.36 -19.54
CA SER A 206 8.84 -7.60 -20.01
C SER A 206 9.96 -8.59 -20.37
N SER A 207 10.36 -8.62 -21.64
CA SER A 207 11.29 -9.58 -22.23
C SER A 207 12.46 -8.94 -22.98
N GLY A 208 12.90 -7.72 -22.65
CA GLY A 208 14.20 -7.22 -23.13
C GLY A 208 14.47 -5.73 -22.90
N ASN A 209 15.71 -5.31 -23.17
CA ASN A 209 16.13 -3.90 -23.16
C ASN A 209 15.50 -3.07 -24.30
N ASP A 210 14.90 -3.73 -25.29
CA ASP A 210 14.25 -3.11 -26.44
C ASP A 210 12.71 -3.03 -26.26
N ASP A 211 12.23 -3.35 -25.06
CA ASP A 211 10.83 -3.17 -24.72
C ASP A 211 10.54 -1.66 -24.65
N GLU A 212 9.95 -1.12 -25.72
CA GLU A 212 9.59 0.29 -25.89
C GLU A 212 8.43 0.74 -24.96
N ASP A 213 8.40 0.21 -23.73
CA ASP A 213 7.49 0.55 -22.64
C ASP A 213 8.20 0.82 -21.30
N GLY A 214 9.52 1.06 -21.34
CA GLY A 214 10.28 1.57 -20.20
C GLY A 214 9.80 2.96 -19.74
N PHE A 215 10.06 3.33 -18.48
CA PHE A 215 9.56 4.60 -17.92
C PHE A 215 9.87 5.83 -18.79
N PHE A 216 11.04 5.84 -19.44
CA PHE A 216 11.43 6.81 -20.46
C PHE A 216 11.31 6.20 -21.85
N GLY A 217 10.72 6.94 -22.80
CA GLY A 217 10.61 6.51 -24.20
C GLY A 217 9.45 5.57 -24.51
N ASP A 218 8.57 5.29 -23.55
CA ASP A 218 7.40 4.43 -23.79
C ASP A 218 6.44 5.03 -24.82
N ARG A 219 6.24 4.30 -25.91
CA ARG A 219 5.40 4.74 -27.04
C ARG A 219 3.94 4.93 -26.66
N TYR A 220 3.46 4.18 -25.65
CA TYR A 220 2.09 4.25 -25.16
C TYR A 220 1.83 5.48 -24.27
N PHE A 221 2.82 6.35 -24.07
CA PHE A 221 2.68 7.61 -23.33
C PHE A 221 2.32 8.84 -24.17
N HIS A 222 2.01 8.69 -25.45
CA HIS A 222 1.55 9.82 -26.26
C HIS A 222 0.04 10.06 -26.05
N LYS A 223 -0.34 11.34 -25.87
CA LYS A 223 -1.73 11.76 -26.08
C LYS A 223 -2.06 11.57 -27.57
N PRO A 224 -3.21 10.97 -27.95
CA PRO A 224 -3.81 11.41 -29.19
C PRO A 224 -4.18 12.88 -28.96
N TYR A 225 -3.59 13.76 -29.76
CA TYR A 225 -3.93 15.18 -29.77
C TYR A 225 -5.45 15.33 -29.86
N LEU A 226 -6.03 15.93 -28.81
CA LEU A 226 -7.30 16.65 -28.82
C LEU A 226 -7.05 17.98 -28.12
#